data_AF-A0A8I2K602-F1
#
_entry.id   AF-A0A8I2K602-F1
#
_cell.length_a   1.000
_cell.length_b   1.000
_cell.length_c   1.000
_cell.angle_alpha   90.00
_cell.angle_beta   90.00
_cell.angle_gamma   90.00
#
_symmetry.space_group_name_H-M   'P 1'
#
loop_
_entity.id
_entity.type
_entity.pdbx_description
1 polymer ?
#
loop_
_entity_poly.entity_id
_entity_poly.type
_entity_poly.pdbx_seq_one_letter_code
_entity_poly.pdbx_strand_id
1 'polypeptide(L)'
;LSMELIDDSLKPTVDKWSLDTVENRMKYLERIYGDRFYSTWLDDLIQTRQTRISNNINFLIIKTRDIDDLGEHIPHEAVTIIPKMIQKIARAVHRLKELGFHQVIIATDHGFLFKNEYRPGDSIEKPHGDWKLEKSRCLLGKGSTNNYTLCFETASMGIKSDWPHYIVPKSSGSFYKGSIYFHEGLSLQECLLPILSVSLKKVRETEEDRFTINLSYKGGTRETITTRRPMIELSMASTKMFDVTEIRLEAYSKDKLVGEPAPCNYLNPATNLIKMETGTPIKVPLKMEEDFEGEFEVRAIDPVTQMTYSTIKLKTGYME
;
A
#
# COMPACT_ATOMS: atom_id res chain seq x y z
N LEU A 1 25.73 2.01 -11.78
CA LEU A 1 24.90 3.21 -11.91
C LEU A 1 25.81 4.43 -11.87
N SER A 2 25.69 5.32 -12.83
CA SER A 2 26.38 6.63 -12.86
C SER A 2 25.32 7.72 -13.03
N MET A 3 25.59 8.96 -12.58
CA MET A 3 24.76 10.11 -12.93
C MET A 3 25.49 10.91 -14.01
N GLU A 4 24.82 11.21 -15.12
CA GLU A 4 25.37 11.94 -16.25
C GLU A 4 24.45 13.12 -16.59
N LEU A 5 25.04 14.26 -16.98
CA LEU A 5 24.25 15.37 -17.50
C LEU A 5 23.91 15.09 -18.97
N ILE A 6 22.63 14.89 -19.26
CA ILE A 6 22.10 14.65 -20.61
C ILE A 6 21.02 15.70 -20.85
N ASP A 7 21.19 16.52 -21.88
CA ASP A 7 20.28 17.63 -22.22
C ASP A 7 20.01 18.56 -21.02
N ASP A 8 21.08 18.98 -20.34
CA ASP A 8 21.05 19.83 -19.12
C ASP A 8 20.28 19.24 -17.92
N SER A 9 19.93 17.95 -17.97
CA SER A 9 19.27 17.23 -16.89
C SER A 9 20.15 16.12 -16.35
N LEU A 10 20.17 15.94 -15.03
CA LEU A 10 20.94 14.88 -14.40
C LEU A 10 20.19 13.55 -14.52
N LYS A 11 20.77 12.57 -15.23
CA LYS A 11 20.14 11.28 -15.52
C LYS A 11 20.96 10.09 -15.03
N PRO A 12 20.31 9.06 -14.46
CA PRO A 12 20.98 7.81 -14.09
C PRO A 12 21.26 6.93 -15.32
N THR A 13 22.46 6.34 -15.42
CA THR A 13 22.87 5.46 -16.53
C THR A 13 23.50 4.15 -16.07
N VAL A 14 23.37 3.10 -16.89
CA VAL A 14 24.12 1.83 -16.80
C VAL A 14 24.58 1.45 -18.20
N ASP A 15 25.89 1.23 -18.40
CA ASP A 15 26.48 0.92 -19.71
C ASP A 15 26.04 1.88 -20.83
N LYS A 16 25.98 3.19 -20.51
CA LYS A 16 25.48 4.28 -21.36
C LYS A 16 23.99 4.20 -21.71
N TRP A 17 23.25 3.25 -21.14
CA TRP A 17 21.80 3.19 -21.23
C TRP A 17 21.18 4.12 -20.18
N SER A 18 20.36 5.08 -20.61
CA SER A 18 19.62 5.95 -19.70
C SER A 18 18.55 5.16 -18.95
N LEU A 19 18.48 5.32 -17.64
CA LEU A 19 17.47 4.72 -16.76
C LEU A 19 16.54 5.77 -16.15
N ASP A 20 16.44 6.94 -16.77
CA ASP A 20 15.64 8.08 -16.33
C ASP A 20 14.14 7.77 -16.26
N THR A 21 13.62 6.96 -17.18
CA THR A 21 12.20 6.58 -17.22
C THR A 21 11.96 5.13 -16.82
N VAL A 22 10.75 4.85 -16.30
CA VAL A 22 10.28 3.47 -16.06
C VAL A 22 10.35 2.66 -17.35
N GLU A 23 9.95 3.23 -18.48
CA GLU A 23 9.98 2.56 -19.78
C GLU A 23 11.41 2.14 -20.16
N ASN A 24 12.39 3.03 -20.03
CA ASN A 24 13.79 2.72 -20.32
C ASN A 24 14.34 1.64 -19.39
N ARG A 25 13.96 1.65 -18.11
CA ARG A 25 14.32 0.60 -17.14
C ARG A 25 13.72 -0.75 -17.53
N MET A 26 12.46 -0.80 -17.96
CA MET A 26 11.82 -2.05 -18.38
C MET A 26 12.43 -2.59 -19.68
N LYS A 27 12.70 -1.73 -20.68
CA LYS A 27 13.37 -2.12 -21.93
C LYS A 27 14.77 -2.67 -21.68
N TYR A 28 15.51 -2.09 -20.72
CA TYR A 28 16.81 -2.61 -20.33
C TYR A 28 16.73 -4.05 -19.78
N LEU A 29 15.74 -4.34 -18.93
CA LEU A 29 15.52 -5.69 -18.41
C LEU A 29 15.02 -6.66 -19.47
N GLU A 30 14.11 -6.21 -20.35
CA GLU A 30 13.63 -6.99 -21.49
C GLU A 30 14.78 -7.40 -22.41
N ARG A 31 15.75 -6.51 -22.66
CA ARG A 31 16.98 -6.84 -23.41
C ARG A 31 17.80 -7.95 -22.75
N ILE A 32 17.84 -8.04 -21.42
CA ILE A 32 18.62 -9.04 -20.67
C ILE A 32 17.88 -10.38 -20.59
N TYR A 33 16.58 -10.35 -20.30
CA TYR A 33 15.81 -11.53 -19.95
C TYR A 33 14.96 -12.07 -21.11
N GLY A 34 14.72 -11.26 -22.15
CA GLY A 34 13.93 -11.61 -23.32
C GLY A 34 12.47 -11.90 -22.97
N ASP A 35 11.93 -12.94 -23.60
CA ASP A 35 10.56 -13.42 -23.42
C ASP A 35 10.25 -13.98 -22.01
N ARG A 36 11.26 -14.08 -21.14
CA ARG A 36 11.12 -14.53 -19.75
C ARG A 36 10.80 -13.39 -18.77
N PHE A 37 10.82 -12.14 -19.24
CA PHE A 37 10.53 -10.96 -18.44
C PHE A 37 9.18 -10.35 -18.79
N TYR A 38 8.46 -9.91 -17.76
CA TYR A 38 7.26 -9.10 -17.93
C TYR A 38 7.18 -8.05 -16.83
N SER A 39 6.53 -6.92 -17.12
CA SER A 39 6.21 -5.94 -16.09
C SER A 39 4.77 -5.50 -16.19
N THR A 40 4.13 -5.27 -15.05
CA THR A 40 2.74 -4.83 -14.95
C THR A 40 2.53 -3.93 -13.73
N TRP A 41 1.32 -3.40 -13.58
CA TRP A 41 0.91 -2.65 -12.41
C TRP A 41 0.19 -3.56 -11.41
N LEU A 42 0.27 -3.20 -10.13
CA LEU A 42 -0.35 -3.96 -9.04
C LEU A 42 -1.85 -4.13 -9.26
N ASP A 43 -2.54 -3.06 -9.66
CA ASP A 43 -3.97 -3.08 -9.92
C ASP A 43 -4.34 -3.97 -11.11
N ASP A 44 -3.56 -3.93 -12.20
CA ASP A 44 -3.79 -4.79 -13.37
C ASP A 44 -3.66 -6.28 -13.00
N LEU A 45 -2.74 -6.62 -12.09
CA LEU A 45 -2.56 -8.00 -11.63
C LEU A 45 -3.74 -8.51 -10.79
N ILE A 46 -4.34 -7.66 -9.95
CA ILE A 46 -5.36 -8.07 -8.97
C ILE A 46 -6.81 -7.83 -9.42
N GLN A 47 -7.05 -6.88 -10.33
CA GLN A 47 -8.40 -6.54 -10.80
C GLN A 47 -8.85 -7.42 -11.97
N THR A 48 -7.93 -7.77 -12.87
CA THR A 48 -8.29 -8.49 -14.10
C THR A 48 -8.15 -10.00 -13.93
N ARG A 49 -9.25 -10.74 -14.12
CA ARG A 49 -9.18 -12.19 -14.42
C ARG A 49 -8.40 -12.49 -15.72
N GLN A 50 -8.11 -11.45 -16.52
CA GLN A 50 -7.56 -11.54 -17.87
C GLN A 50 -6.07 -11.23 -17.98
N THR A 51 -5.37 -10.82 -16.92
CA THR A 51 -3.91 -10.62 -16.98
C THR A 51 -3.24 -11.98 -17.15
N ARG A 52 -3.16 -12.44 -18.40
CA ARG A 52 -2.54 -13.70 -18.81
C ARG A 52 -1.04 -13.49 -18.82
N ILE A 53 -0.43 -13.69 -17.67
CA ILE A 53 1.02 -13.84 -17.57
C ILE A 53 1.36 -15.19 -18.20
N SER A 54 2.22 -15.17 -19.22
CA SER A 54 2.64 -16.38 -19.92
C SER A 54 3.49 -17.28 -19.01
N ASN A 55 3.41 -18.60 -19.22
CA ASN A 55 4.13 -19.58 -18.40
C ASN A 55 5.66 -19.54 -18.55
N ASN A 56 6.18 -18.90 -19.61
CA ASN A 56 7.62 -18.69 -19.81
C ASN A 56 8.18 -17.53 -18.96
N ILE A 57 7.32 -16.70 -18.36
CA ILE A 57 7.76 -15.62 -17.47
C ILE A 57 8.29 -16.20 -16.17
N ASN A 58 9.58 -15.97 -15.91
CA ASN A 58 10.23 -16.33 -14.64
C ASN A 58 10.79 -15.12 -13.88
N PHE A 59 10.77 -13.93 -14.50
CA PHE A 59 11.06 -12.67 -13.83
C PHE A 59 9.95 -11.65 -14.11
N LEU A 60 9.18 -11.35 -13.07
CA LEU A 60 8.04 -10.44 -13.14
C LEU A 60 8.28 -9.23 -12.24
N ILE A 61 8.12 -8.03 -12.77
CA ILE A 61 8.12 -6.79 -12.00
C ILE A 61 6.69 -6.25 -11.89
N ILE A 62 6.25 -6.04 -10.66
CA ILE A 62 4.96 -5.42 -10.35
C ILE A 62 5.23 -4.07 -9.70
N LYS A 63 4.55 -3.03 -10.17
CA LYS A 63 4.77 -1.65 -9.71
C LYS A 63 3.47 -1.07 -9.13
N THR A 64 3.61 -0.15 -8.20
CA THR A 64 2.54 0.74 -7.71
C THR A 64 3.18 2.08 -7.36
N ARG A 65 2.40 3.15 -7.46
CA ARG A 65 2.80 4.50 -7.02
C ARG A 65 1.77 5.12 -6.08
N ASP A 66 0.73 4.37 -5.71
CA ASP A 66 -0.48 4.97 -5.11
C ASP A 66 -0.17 5.72 -3.80
N ILE A 67 0.75 5.21 -2.96
CA ILE A 67 1.15 5.89 -1.73
C ILE A 67 1.86 7.21 -2.03
N ASP A 68 2.76 7.20 -3.01
CA ASP A 68 3.55 8.37 -3.38
C ASP A 68 2.72 9.42 -4.11
N ASP A 69 1.97 9.01 -5.13
CA ASP A 69 1.04 9.86 -5.87
C ASP A 69 0.04 10.53 -4.90
N LEU A 70 -0.53 9.79 -3.93
CA LEU A 70 -1.43 10.39 -2.93
C LEU A 70 -0.69 11.25 -1.91
N GLY A 71 0.50 10.85 -1.48
CA GLY A 71 1.32 11.63 -0.55
C GLY A 71 1.67 13.01 -1.11
N GLU A 72 2.01 13.09 -2.39
CA GLU A 72 2.36 14.35 -3.05
C GLU A 72 1.14 15.25 -3.33
N HIS A 73 0.00 14.66 -3.72
CA HIS A 73 -1.15 15.44 -4.19
C HIS A 73 -2.23 15.67 -3.13
N ILE A 74 -2.49 14.68 -2.26
CA ILE A 74 -3.57 14.71 -1.25
C ILE A 74 -3.06 14.06 0.06
N PRO A 75 -2.04 14.64 0.73
CA PRO A 75 -1.34 13.97 1.81
C PRO A 75 -2.24 13.55 2.98
N HIS A 76 -3.29 14.32 3.29
CA HIS A 76 -4.23 13.98 4.36
C HIS A 76 -4.98 12.65 4.13
N GLU A 77 -5.15 12.23 2.87
CA GLU A 77 -5.76 10.94 2.52
C GLU A 77 -4.75 9.79 2.47
N ALA A 78 -3.46 10.09 2.32
CA ALA A 78 -2.42 9.07 2.10
C ALA A 78 -2.30 8.06 3.25
N VAL A 79 -2.51 8.48 4.51
CA VAL A 79 -2.51 7.55 5.66
C VAL A 79 -3.62 6.51 5.55
N THR A 80 -4.78 6.89 5.00
CA THR A 80 -5.94 6.01 4.87
C THR A 80 -5.76 4.97 3.76
N ILE A 81 -4.85 5.18 2.80
CA ILE A 81 -4.58 4.22 1.73
C ILE A 81 -3.64 3.10 2.16
N ILE A 82 -2.78 3.32 3.18
CA ILE A 82 -1.77 2.34 3.59
C ILE A 82 -2.40 0.96 3.92
N PRO A 83 -3.47 0.86 4.73
CA PRO A 83 -4.18 -0.40 4.96
C PRO A 83 -4.65 -1.09 3.67
N LYS A 84 -5.23 -0.31 2.74
CA LYS A 84 -5.72 -0.81 1.45
C LYS A 84 -4.56 -1.31 0.58
N MET A 85 -3.42 -0.63 0.61
CA MET A 85 -2.22 -1.05 -0.13
C MET A 85 -1.67 -2.37 0.40
N ILE A 86 -1.60 -2.56 1.72
CA ILE A 86 -1.19 -3.83 2.34
C ILE A 86 -2.09 -4.98 1.86
N GLN A 87 -3.41 -4.77 1.81
CA GLN A 87 -4.33 -5.76 1.25
C GLN A 87 -4.07 -6.03 -0.24
N LYS A 88 -3.89 -4.99 -1.07
CA LYS A 88 -3.57 -5.17 -2.51
C LYS A 88 -2.29 -6.01 -2.70
N ILE A 89 -1.25 -5.75 -1.90
CA ILE A 89 0.00 -6.51 -1.94
C ILE A 89 -0.24 -7.97 -1.54
N ALA A 90 -0.96 -8.23 -0.45
CA ALA A 90 -1.29 -9.60 -0.02
C ALA A 90 -2.04 -10.38 -1.11
N ARG A 91 -3.03 -9.74 -1.75
CA ARG A 91 -3.76 -10.30 -2.90
C ARG A 91 -2.84 -10.63 -4.06
N ALA A 92 -1.90 -9.74 -4.39
CA ALA A 92 -0.92 -9.97 -5.43
C ALA A 92 -0.02 -11.16 -5.11
N VAL A 93 0.49 -11.28 -3.87
CA VAL A 93 1.30 -12.42 -3.44
C VAL A 93 0.54 -13.74 -3.62
N HIS A 94 -0.75 -13.78 -3.26
CA HIS A 94 -1.58 -14.96 -3.49
C HIS A 94 -1.78 -15.26 -4.97
N ARG A 95 -2.08 -14.23 -5.78
CA ARG A 95 -2.23 -14.40 -7.22
C ARG A 95 -0.96 -14.95 -7.87
N LEU A 96 0.22 -14.51 -7.42
CA LEU A 96 1.50 -15.03 -7.87
C LEU A 96 1.73 -16.50 -7.50
N LYS A 97 1.25 -16.93 -6.32
CA LYS A 97 1.25 -18.35 -5.93
C LYS A 97 0.39 -19.19 -6.89
N GLU A 98 -0.80 -18.72 -7.24
CA GLU A 98 -1.67 -19.41 -8.22
C GLU A 98 -1.04 -19.50 -9.61
N LEU A 99 -0.32 -18.45 -10.01
CA LEU A 99 0.44 -18.40 -11.27
C LEU A 99 1.72 -19.26 -11.24
N GLY A 100 2.06 -19.87 -10.10
CA GLY A 100 3.18 -20.80 -9.97
C GLY A 100 4.54 -20.14 -9.70
N PHE A 101 4.58 -18.86 -9.31
CA PHE A 101 5.82 -18.25 -8.83
C PHE A 101 6.22 -18.84 -7.47
N HIS A 102 7.53 -18.93 -7.22
CA HIS A 102 8.10 -19.57 -6.02
C HIS A 102 8.64 -18.58 -4.99
N GLN A 103 8.95 -17.36 -5.42
CA GLN A 103 9.53 -16.32 -4.57
C GLN A 103 8.94 -14.98 -4.96
N VAL A 104 8.63 -14.16 -3.95
CA VAL A 104 8.25 -12.76 -4.12
C VAL A 104 9.18 -11.92 -3.27
N ILE A 105 9.76 -10.88 -3.87
CA ILE A 105 10.51 -9.85 -3.16
C ILE A 105 9.66 -8.58 -3.19
N ILE A 106 9.32 -8.06 -2.01
CA ILE A 106 8.63 -6.79 -1.85
C ILE A 106 9.66 -5.79 -1.33
N ALA A 107 9.85 -4.71 -2.07
CA ALA A 107 10.80 -3.65 -1.77
C ALA A 107 10.24 -2.30 -2.21
N THR A 108 10.84 -1.23 -1.72
CA THR A 108 10.59 0.16 -2.12
C THR A 108 11.91 0.81 -2.52
N ASP A 109 11.86 1.82 -3.37
CA ASP A 109 13.02 2.62 -3.79
C ASP A 109 13.37 3.72 -2.78
N HIS A 110 12.38 4.23 -2.07
CA HIS A 110 12.55 5.14 -0.94
C HIS A 110 11.47 4.93 0.12
N GLY A 111 11.71 5.49 1.30
CA GLY A 111 10.69 5.67 2.31
C GLY A 111 10.15 7.09 2.28
N PHE A 112 9.46 7.49 3.35
CA PHE A 112 8.89 8.84 3.45
C PHE A 112 8.75 9.27 4.90
N LEU A 113 8.73 10.58 5.11
CA LEU A 113 8.25 11.21 6.32
C LEU A 113 6.80 11.64 6.12
N PHE A 114 5.97 11.28 7.09
CA PHE A 114 4.58 11.70 7.15
C PHE A 114 4.32 12.43 8.47
N LYS A 115 3.79 13.65 8.40
CA LYS A 115 3.39 14.46 9.57
C LYS A 115 1.88 14.57 9.64
N ASN A 116 1.35 14.63 10.85
CA ASN A 116 -0.10 14.79 11.04
C ASN A 116 -0.58 16.19 10.59
N GLU A 117 0.24 17.22 10.85
CA GLU A 117 -0.04 18.61 10.51
C GLU A 117 1.26 19.37 10.28
N TYR A 118 1.19 20.47 9.54
CA TYR A 118 2.31 21.39 9.36
C TYR A 118 2.36 22.43 10.49
N ARG A 119 3.54 22.63 11.09
CA ARG A 119 3.79 23.60 12.16
C ARG A 119 4.84 24.64 11.75
N PRO A 120 4.86 25.85 12.34
CA PRO A 120 5.84 26.88 12.00
C PRO A 120 7.32 26.45 12.11
N GLY A 121 7.64 25.47 12.96
CA GLY A 121 8.99 24.91 13.11
C GLY A 121 9.37 23.82 12.09
N ASP A 122 8.47 23.45 11.18
CA ASP A 122 8.70 22.40 10.20
C ASP A 122 9.46 22.89 8.96
N SER A 123 9.47 24.20 8.70
CA SER A 123 10.34 24.77 7.67
C SER A 123 11.70 25.13 8.24
N ILE A 124 12.75 24.75 7.53
CA ILE A 124 14.12 25.18 7.81
C ILE A 124 14.61 26.15 6.72
N GLU A 125 15.56 26.99 7.08
CA GLU A 125 16.16 27.94 6.15
C GLU A 125 16.97 27.20 5.06
N LYS A 126 16.70 27.50 3.78
CA LYS A 126 17.46 27.00 2.64
C LYS A 126 18.78 27.78 2.53
N PRO A 127 19.96 27.13 2.54
CA PRO A 127 21.23 27.82 2.35
C PRO A 127 21.37 28.38 0.92
N HIS A 128 22.16 29.45 0.79
CA HIS A 128 22.47 30.08 -0.50
C HIS A 128 23.44 29.23 -1.32
N GLY A 129 23.23 29.15 -2.63
CA GLY A 129 24.11 28.39 -3.53
C GLY A 129 23.63 28.35 -4.97
N ASP A 130 24.51 27.89 -5.85
CA ASP A 130 24.17 27.43 -7.19
C ASP A 130 23.75 25.96 -7.12
N TRP A 131 22.46 25.72 -6.89
CA TRP A 131 21.87 24.39 -6.77
C TRP A 131 21.37 23.91 -8.14
N LYS A 132 21.84 22.75 -8.60
CA LYS A 132 21.38 22.11 -9.85
C LYS A 132 20.21 21.18 -9.63
N LEU A 133 20.08 20.64 -8.41
CA LEU A 133 18.89 19.95 -7.94
C LEU A 133 18.40 20.66 -6.69
N GLU A 134 17.13 21.04 -6.69
CA GLU A 134 16.45 21.56 -5.51
C GLU A 134 15.20 20.75 -5.26
N LYS A 135 15.19 20.05 -4.13
CA LYS A 135 14.07 19.28 -3.63
C LYS A 135 13.66 19.78 -2.26
N SER A 136 12.52 19.29 -1.76
CA SER A 136 11.99 19.71 -0.46
C SER A 136 12.96 19.44 0.70
N ARG A 137 13.76 18.37 0.59
CA ARG A 137 14.68 17.91 1.65
C ARG A 137 16.10 17.61 1.17
N CYS A 138 16.45 17.91 -0.08
CA CYS A 138 17.84 17.87 -0.50
C CYS A 138 18.18 18.92 -1.56
N LEU A 139 19.45 19.30 -1.58
CA LEU A 139 20.04 20.18 -2.58
C LEU A 139 21.31 19.52 -3.12
N LEU A 140 21.54 19.60 -4.44
CA LEU A 140 22.77 19.16 -5.08
C LEU A 140 23.34 20.32 -5.88
N GLY A 141 24.61 20.68 -5.66
CA GLY A 141 25.22 21.80 -6.36
C GLY A 141 26.46 22.34 -5.66
N LYS A 142 26.62 23.66 -5.69
CA LYS A 142 27.71 24.38 -5.03
C LYS A 142 27.14 25.55 -4.24
N GLY A 143 27.16 25.45 -2.92
CA GLY A 143 26.64 26.50 -2.04
C GLY A 143 27.19 26.44 -0.61
N SER A 144 26.69 27.33 0.22
CA SER A 144 27.02 27.43 1.64
C SER A 144 26.23 26.43 2.48
N THR A 145 26.56 26.36 3.77
CA THR A 145 25.84 25.58 4.78
C THR A 145 25.29 26.52 5.85
N ASN A 146 24.26 26.10 6.58
CA ASN A 146 23.79 26.79 7.78
C ASN A 146 23.69 25.84 8.97
N ASN A 147 23.27 26.37 10.14
CA ASN A 147 23.19 25.60 11.38
C ASN A 147 22.17 24.44 11.33
N TYR A 148 21.21 24.48 10.40
CA TYR A 148 20.12 23.51 10.26
C TYR A 148 20.39 22.40 9.25
N THR A 149 21.47 22.50 8.48
CA THR A 149 21.79 21.57 7.40
C THR A 149 23.06 20.77 7.65
N LEU A 150 23.12 19.56 7.11
CA LEU A 150 24.36 18.81 6.89
C LEU A 150 24.77 18.97 5.43
N CYS A 151 26.07 19.10 5.19
CA CYS A 151 26.64 19.11 3.85
C CYS A 151 27.62 17.96 3.74
N PHE A 152 27.46 17.18 2.68
CA PHE A 152 28.32 16.06 2.35
C PHE A 152 29.01 16.36 1.02
N GLU A 153 30.25 15.92 0.88
CA GLU A 153 30.86 15.81 -0.43
C GLU A 153 30.13 14.73 -1.24
N THR A 154 29.75 15.06 -2.47
CA THR A 154 29.01 14.13 -3.36
C THR A 154 29.73 12.80 -3.54
N ALA A 155 31.06 12.84 -3.69
CA ALA A 155 31.91 11.65 -3.77
C ALA A 155 31.79 10.75 -2.53
N SER A 156 31.70 11.33 -1.32
CA SER A 156 31.54 10.59 -0.07
C SER A 156 30.18 9.90 0.05
N MET A 157 29.17 10.39 -0.68
CA MET A 157 27.83 9.81 -0.77
C MET A 157 27.68 8.82 -1.94
N GLY A 158 28.78 8.52 -2.66
CA GLY A 158 28.74 7.69 -3.86
C GLY A 158 28.07 8.36 -5.07
N ILE A 159 27.76 9.66 -4.97
CA ILE A 159 27.17 10.44 -6.06
C ILE A 159 28.30 10.90 -6.98
N LYS A 160 28.47 10.22 -8.11
CA LYS A 160 29.41 10.61 -9.15
C LYS A 160 28.85 11.82 -9.91
N SER A 161 29.36 13.01 -9.63
CA SER A 161 28.83 14.29 -10.12
C SER A 161 29.95 15.34 -10.15
N ASP A 162 29.86 16.31 -11.07
CA ASP A 162 30.81 17.45 -11.15
C ASP A 162 30.58 18.49 -10.05
N TRP A 163 29.45 18.43 -9.34
CA TRP A 163 29.13 19.33 -8.23
C TRP A 163 29.58 18.75 -6.89
N PRO A 164 30.17 19.57 -6.00
CA PRO A 164 30.81 19.06 -4.80
C PRO A 164 29.85 18.84 -3.62
N HIS A 165 28.72 19.56 -3.53
CA HIS A 165 27.91 19.57 -2.31
C HIS A 165 26.56 18.86 -2.48
N TYR A 166 26.27 17.96 -1.55
CA TYR A 166 24.95 17.40 -1.30
C TYR A 166 24.47 17.84 0.10
N ILE A 167 23.39 18.61 0.16
CA ILE A 167 22.90 19.22 1.40
C ILE A 167 21.54 18.65 1.78
N VAL A 168 21.37 18.35 3.08
CA VAL A 168 20.12 17.87 3.65
C VAL A 168 19.82 18.55 5.01
N PRO A 169 18.55 18.60 5.44
CA PRO A 169 18.17 18.99 6.80
C PRO A 169 18.79 18.09 7.88
N LYS A 170 19.20 18.67 9.02
CA LYS A 170 19.54 17.93 10.25
C LYS A 170 18.31 17.34 10.95
N SER A 171 17.13 17.91 10.72
CA SER A 171 15.88 17.56 11.37
C SER A 171 14.87 16.96 10.39
N SER A 172 13.69 16.59 10.88
CA SER A 172 12.54 16.23 10.03
C SER A 172 11.86 17.44 9.36
N GLY A 173 12.49 18.61 9.37
CA GLY A 173 12.01 19.81 8.67
C GLY A 173 12.42 19.86 7.19
N SER A 174 11.79 20.71 6.39
CA SER A 174 12.01 20.83 4.95
C SER A 174 12.32 22.26 4.53
N PHE A 175 12.91 22.46 3.35
CA PHE A 175 13.16 23.79 2.78
C PHE A 175 11.88 24.48 2.30
N TYR A 176 10.79 23.73 2.14
CA TYR A 176 9.49 24.23 1.69
C TYR A 176 8.47 24.28 2.85
N LYS A 177 7.53 25.23 2.75
CA LYS A 177 6.46 25.41 3.74
C LYS A 177 5.21 24.63 3.32
N GLY A 178 4.41 24.20 4.30
CA GLY A 178 3.06 23.68 4.08
C GLY A 178 2.97 22.21 3.69
N SER A 179 4.08 21.51 3.45
CA SER A 179 4.05 20.06 3.19
C SER A 179 4.09 19.25 4.48
N ILE A 180 3.39 18.12 4.47
CA ILE A 180 3.37 17.12 5.55
C ILE A 180 3.84 15.74 5.06
N TYR A 181 4.15 15.59 3.77
CA TYR A 181 4.69 14.37 3.17
C TYR A 181 6.00 14.70 2.45
N PHE A 182 7.03 13.88 2.66
CA PHE A 182 8.35 14.09 2.07
C PHE A 182 9.09 12.78 1.86
N HIS A 183 9.87 12.67 0.79
CA HIS A 183 10.70 11.49 0.51
C HIS A 183 12.08 11.80 -0.06
N GLU A 184 12.46 13.07 -0.10
CA GLU A 184 13.63 13.55 -0.86
C GLU A 184 14.83 13.89 0.04
N GLY A 185 14.92 13.29 1.24
CA GLY A 185 15.95 13.56 2.24
C GLY A 185 16.80 12.35 2.65
N LEU A 186 17.56 12.50 3.74
CA LEU A 186 18.42 11.46 4.33
C LEU A 186 17.96 10.99 5.72
N SER A 187 16.69 11.20 6.08
CA SER A 187 16.22 10.67 7.37
C SER A 187 16.19 9.13 7.35
N LEU A 188 16.22 8.50 8.53
CA LEU A 188 16.11 7.05 8.63
C LEU A 188 14.82 6.53 7.99
N GLN A 189 13.71 7.24 8.13
CA GLN A 189 12.43 6.87 7.52
C GLN A 189 12.46 6.93 6.00
N GLU A 190 13.30 7.79 5.42
CA GLU A 190 13.47 7.92 3.96
C GLU A 190 14.47 6.89 3.40
N CYS A 191 15.47 6.45 4.19
CA CYS A 191 16.59 5.63 3.70
C CYS A 191 16.67 4.20 4.26
N LEU A 192 16.06 3.88 5.40
CA LEU A 192 16.08 2.53 5.98
C LEU A 192 14.94 1.71 5.37
N LEU A 193 15.23 1.04 4.26
CA LEU A 193 14.20 0.38 3.44
C LEU A 193 14.13 -1.12 3.75
N PRO A 194 12.97 -1.66 4.17
CA PRO A 194 12.81 -3.09 4.36
C PRO A 194 12.72 -3.81 3.02
N ILE A 195 13.31 -5.01 2.97
CA ILE A 195 13.10 -5.96 1.87
C ILE A 195 12.43 -7.19 2.47
N LEU A 196 11.21 -7.49 2.02
CA LEU A 196 10.48 -8.68 2.44
C LEU A 196 10.65 -9.76 1.37
N SER A 197 11.16 -10.92 1.77
CA SER A 197 11.26 -12.10 0.92
C SER A 197 10.24 -13.14 1.34
N VAL A 198 9.31 -13.46 0.44
CA VAL A 198 8.25 -14.45 0.66
C VAL A 198 8.54 -15.69 -0.20
N SER A 199 8.63 -16.86 0.45
CA SER A 199 8.70 -18.14 -0.25
C SER A 199 7.31 -18.69 -0.46
N LEU A 200 6.91 -18.84 -1.72
CA LEU A 200 5.62 -19.39 -2.13
C LEU A 200 5.76 -20.91 -2.27
N LYS A 201 5.60 -21.62 -1.15
CA LYS A 201 5.46 -23.08 -1.20
C LYS A 201 4.07 -23.42 -1.72
N LYS A 202 3.99 -24.39 -2.63
CA LYS A 202 2.74 -25.10 -2.93
C LYS A 202 2.38 -25.94 -1.70
N VAL A 203 1.72 -25.31 -0.73
CA VAL A 203 1.05 -26.07 0.34
C VAL A 203 -0.08 -26.82 -0.35
N ARG A 204 -0.03 -28.16 -0.33
CA ARG A 204 -1.22 -28.96 -0.61
C ARG A 204 -2.18 -28.66 0.52
N GLU A 205 -3.27 -27.95 0.24
CA GLU A 205 -4.38 -27.85 1.18
C GLU A 205 -4.84 -29.28 1.49
N THR A 206 -4.61 -29.72 2.72
CA THR A 206 -5.27 -30.91 3.23
C THR A 206 -6.74 -30.56 3.45
N GLU A 207 -7.66 -31.50 3.23
CA GLU A 207 -9.10 -31.25 3.42
C GLU A 207 -9.48 -30.81 4.85
N GLU A 208 -8.53 -30.86 5.79
CA GLU A 208 -8.63 -30.54 7.22
C GLU A 208 -8.64 -29.04 7.54
N ASP A 209 -8.42 -28.14 6.56
CA ASP A 209 -8.34 -26.67 6.76
C ASP A 209 -9.67 -25.94 6.49
N ARG A 210 -10.80 -26.65 6.33
CA ARG A 210 -12.08 -26.02 5.98
C ARG A 210 -12.79 -25.45 7.21
N PHE A 211 -13.04 -24.14 7.19
CA PHE A 211 -13.96 -23.47 8.12
C PHE A 211 -15.16 -22.88 7.37
N THR A 212 -16.21 -22.59 8.11
CA THR A 212 -17.40 -21.88 7.64
C THR A 212 -17.62 -20.65 8.49
N ILE A 213 -18.06 -19.56 7.86
CA ILE A 213 -18.43 -18.32 8.54
C ILE A 213 -19.92 -18.12 8.36
N ASN A 214 -20.61 -17.87 9.46
CA ASN A 214 -22.03 -17.51 9.45
C ASN A 214 -22.18 -16.05 9.85
N LEU A 215 -23.12 -15.38 9.17
CA LEU A 215 -23.52 -14.02 9.46
C LEU A 215 -24.98 -14.02 9.90
N SER A 216 -25.32 -13.21 10.88
CA SER A 216 -26.70 -12.95 11.24
C SER A 216 -26.90 -11.51 11.72
N TYR A 217 -28.13 -11.04 11.62
CA TYR A 217 -28.56 -9.80 12.28
C TYR A 217 -29.75 -10.13 13.18
N LYS A 218 -29.67 -9.77 14.46
CA LYS A 218 -30.68 -10.10 15.49
C LYS A 218 -31.03 -11.61 15.45
N GLY A 219 -30.03 -12.49 15.41
CA GLY A 219 -30.22 -13.93 15.34
C GLY A 219 -30.90 -14.44 14.06
N GLY A 220 -30.91 -13.65 12.98
CA GLY A 220 -31.57 -14.00 11.72
C GLY A 220 -33.09 -13.77 11.71
N THR A 221 -33.64 -13.14 12.76
CA THR A 221 -35.09 -12.90 12.90
C THR A 221 -35.55 -11.60 12.25
N ARG A 222 -34.63 -10.76 11.78
CA ARG A 222 -34.93 -9.46 11.18
C ARG A 222 -34.08 -9.21 9.95
N GLU A 223 -34.70 -8.62 8.95
CA GLU A 223 -34.05 -8.19 7.71
C GLU A 223 -33.97 -6.66 7.59
N THR A 224 -34.63 -5.92 8.49
CA THR A 224 -34.64 -4.44 8.48
C THR A 224 -33.74 -3.88 9.59
N ILE A 225 -32.77 -3.05 9.23
CA ILE A 225 -31.99 -2.25 10.18
C ILE A 225 -32.70 -0.92 10.45
N THR A 226 -32.73 -0.49 11.72
CA THR A 226 -33.37 0.77 12.13
C THR A 226 -32.36 1.80 12.63
N THR A 227 -31.06 1.50 12.53
CA THR A 227 -29.96 2.35 13.00
C THR A 227 -28.84 2.29 11.96
N ARG A 228 -28.06 3.37 11.82
CA ARG A 228 -26.88 3.44 10.94
C ARG A 228 -25.65 2.69 11.48
N ARG A 229 -25.80 2.01 12.62
CA ARG A 229 -24.79 1.17 13.27
C ARG A 229 -25.40 -0.16 13.73
N PRO A 230 -25.94 -1.00 12.82
CA PRO A 230 -26.43 -2.32 13.20
C PRO A 230 -25.27 -3.20 13.70
N MET A 231 -25.56 -4.05 14.67
CA MET A 231 -24.62 -5.05 15.17
C MET A 231 -24.77 -6.33 14.35
N ILE A 232 -23.78 -6.63 13.52
CA ILE A 232 -23.72 -7.88 12.75
C ILE A 232 -23.08 -8.95 13.63
N GLU A 233 -23.73 -10.09 13.73
CA GLU A 233 -23.25 -11.26 14.46
C GLU A 233 -22.47 -12.15 13.50
N LEU A 234 -21.28 -12.57 13.93
CA LEU A 234 -20.42 -13.45 13.15
C LEU A 234 -20.04 -14.66 14.00
N SER A 235 -20.07 -15.85 13.40
CA SER A 235 -19.55 -17.07 14.03
C SER A 235 -18.73 -17.88 13.04
N MET A 236 -17.66 -18.49 13.54
CA MET A 236 -16.81 -19.40 12.78
C MET A 236 -16.95 -20.83 13.32
N ALA A 237 -17.19 -21.77 12.42
CA ALA A 237 -17.12 -23.20 12.70
C ALA A 237 -16.02 -23.83 11.84
N SER A 238 -15.03 -24.43 12.49
CA SER A 238 -13.90 -25.12 11.86
C SER A 238 -13.85 -26.56 12.35
N THR A 239 -13.27 -27.46 11.55
CA THR A 239 -12.87 -28.80 11.98
C THR A 239 -11.75 -28.75 13.04
N LYS A 240 -11.02 -27.65 13.13
CA LYS A 240 -9.97 -27.43 14.15
C LYS A 240 -10.51 -26.73 15.38
N MET A 241 -10.09 -27.21 16.54
CA MET A 241 -10.59 -26.76 17.85
C MET A 241 -10.13 -25.32 18.23
N PHE A 242 -9.06 -24.81 17.62
CA PHE A 242 -8.46 -23.50 17.92
C PHE A 242 -7.98 -22.77 16.66
N ASP A 243 -8.89 -22.59 15.70
CA ASP A 243 -8.58 -21.85 14.48
C ASP A 243 -8.83 -20.35 14.64
N VAL A 244 -7.97 -19.54 14.04
CA VAL A 244 -8.07 -18.08 14.02
C VAL A 244 -7.97 -17.63 12.57
N THR A 245 -8.89 -16.78 12.14
CA THR A 245 -8.88 -16.22 10.79
C THR A 245 -9.17 -14.73 10.83
N GLU A 246 -8.78 -14.02 9.77
CA GLU A 246 -9.13 -12.62 9.54
C GLU A 246 -9.99 -12.51 8.27
N ILE A 247 -11.11 -11.82 8.38
CA ILE A 247 -12.00 -11.58 7.23
C ILE A 247 -12.26 -10.10 7.01
N ARG A 248 -12.67 -9.76 5.80
CA ARG A 248 -13.23 -8.44 5.50
C ARG A 248 -14.75 -8.51 5.59
N LEU A 249 -15.35 -7.54 6.26
CA LEU A 249 -16.80 -7.43 6.44
C LEU A 249 -17.28 -6.12 5.81
N GLU A 250 -18.03 -6.20 4.72
CA GLU A 250 -18.43 -5.03 3.94
C GLU A 250 -19.90 -5.13 3.54
N ALA A 251 -20.60 -3.99 3.48
CA ALA A 251 -21.97 -3.91 2.99
C ALA A 251 -22.01 -3.29 1.59
N TYR A 252 -22.69 -3.98 0.68
CA TYR A 252 -22.82 -3.58 -0.71
C TYR A 252 -24.29 -3.41 -1.11
N SER A 253 -24.60 -2.33 -1.81
CA SER A 253 -25.83 -2.22 -2.59
C SER A 253 -25.46 -2.29 -4.07
N LYS A 254 -25.84 -3.40 -4.72
CA LYS A 254 -25.29 -3.78 -6.04
C LYS A 254 -23.76 -3.85 -5.96
N ASP A 255 -23.07 -2.92 -6.64
CA ASP A 255 -21.61 -2.82 -6.67
C ASP A 255 -21.06 -1.66 -5.83
N LYS A 256 -21.93 -0.84 -5.22
CA LYS A 256 -21.53 0.29 -4.37
C LYS A 256 -21.29 -0.21 -2.94
N LEU A 257 -20.11 0.07 -2.39
CA LEU A 257 -19.84 -0.09 -0.96
C LEU A 257 -20.65 0.96 -0.18
N VAL A 258 -21.53 0.52 0.71
CA VAL A 258 -22.48 1.36 1.47
C VAL A 258 -22.34 1.17 2.99
N GLY A 259 -21.41 0.32 3.44
CA GLY A 259 -21.09 0.20 4.85
C GLY A 259 -19.82 -0.60 5.11
N GLU A 260 -19.15 -0.26 6.20
CA GLU A 260 -17.86 -0.82 6.62
C GLU A 260 -17.86 -1.06 8.14
N PRO A 261 -16.96 -1.87 8.70
CA PRO A 261 -16.91 -2.10 10.14
C PRO A 261 -16.56 -0.82 10.88
N ALA A 262 -17.28 -0.54 11.96
CA ALA A 262 -16.90 0.51 12.89
C ALA A 262 -15.81 0.01 13.86
N PRO A 263 -15.03 0.93 14.47
CA PRO A 263 -14.01 0.57 15.46
C PRO A 263 -14.59 -0.30 16.58
N CYS A 264 -13.95 -1.45 16.81
CA CYS A 264 -14.28 -2.40 17.87
C CYS A 264 -13.09 -3.30 18.20
N ASN A 265 -13.19 -4.09 19.27
CA ASN A 265 -12.08 -4.94 19.75
C ASN A 265 -11.66 -6.05 18.78
N TYR A 266 -12.49 -6.36 17.78
CA TYR A 266 -12.23 -7.41 16.79
C TYR A 266 -11.67 -6.86 15.47
N LEU A 267 -11.70 -5.53 15.28
CA LEU A 267 -11.22 -4.89 14.07
C LEU A 267 -9.75 -4.52 14.22
N ASN A 268 -8.92 -5.03 13.33
CA ASN A 268 -7.54 -4.57 13.20
C ASN A 268 -7.54 -3.21 12.50
N PRO A 269 -7.18 -2.10 13.19
CA PRO A 269 -7.26 -0.76 12.61
C PRO A 269 -6.26 -0.53 11.48
N ALA A 270 -5.19 -1.32 11.40
CA ALA A 270 -4.17 -1.20 10.37
C ALA A 270 -4.53 -1.93 9.08
N THR A 271 -5.40 -2.94 9.14
CA THR A 271 -5.78 -3.74 7.96
C THR A 271 -7.26 -3.66 7.64
N ASN A 272 -8.09 -3.08 8.51
CA ASN A 272 -9.55 -3.09 8.43
C ASN A 272 -10.15 -4.50 8.33
N LEU A 273 -9.51 -5.50 8.96
CA LEU A 273 -9.95 -6.89 8.99
C LEU A 273 -10.51 -7.27 10.35
N ILE A 274 -11.53 -8.11 10.37
CA ILE A 274 -12.15 -8.67 11.56
C ILE A 274 -11.46 -9.99 11.91
N LYS A 275 -10.83 -10.02 13.08
CA LYS A 275 -10.27 -11.25 13.66
C LYS A 275 -11.40 -12.10 14.26
N MET A 276 -11.44 -13.37 13.87
CA MET A 276 -12.41 -14.36 14.35
C MET A 276 -11.70 -15.60 14.89
N GLU A 277 -12.30 -16.21 15.91
CA GLU A 277 -11.80 -17.44 16.54
C GLU A 277 -12.92 -18.50 16.53
N THR A 278 -12.56 -19.76 16.29
CA THR A 278 -13.54 -20.85 16.18
C THR A 278 -14.32 -21.01 17.48
N GLY A 279 -15.65 -21.16 17.39
CA GLY A 279 -16.51 -21.38 18.56
C GLY A 279 -16.84 -20.13 19.38
N THR A 280 -16.24 -18.98 19.06
CA THR A 280 -16.50 -17.70 19.76
C THR A 280 -17.29 -16.76 18.86
N PRO A 281 -18.64 -16.69 19.00
CA PRO A 281 -19.43 -15.73 18.23
C PRO A 281 -19.13 -14.30 18.69
N ILE A 282 -18.98 -13.39 17.73
CA ILE A 282 -18.68 -11.98 17.96
C ILE A 282 -19.78 -11.08 17.39
N LYS A 283 -19.85 -9.83 17.86
CA LYS A 283 -20.73 -8.80 17.30
C LYS A 283 -19.90 -7.62 16.85
N VAL A 284 -20.01 -7.28 15.57
CA VAL A 284 -19.28 -6.17 14.94
C VAL A 284 -20.27 -5.08 14.57
N PRO A 285 -20.08 -3.84 15.05
CA PRO A 285 -20.87 -2.70 14.59
C PRO A 285 -20.51 -2.39 13.14
N LEU A 286 -21.51 -2.28 12.27
CA LEU A 286 -21.31 -1.89 10.86
C LEU A 286 -21.71 -0.43 10.69
N LYS A 287 -20.78 0.45 10.34
CA LYS A 287 -21.05 1.86 10.01
C LYS A 287 -21.62 1.94 8.59
N MET A 288 -22.89 2.30 8.47
CA MET A 288 -23.53 2.57 7.17
C MET A 288 -23.20 3.99 6.69
N GLU A 289 -23.20 4.17 5.37
CA GLU A 289 -23.17 5.49 4.73
C GLU A 289 -24.38 6.34 5.20
N GLU A 290 -24.15 7.63 5.45
CA GLU A 290 -25.10 8.50 6.17
C GLU A 290 -26.44 8.65 5.44
N ASP A 291 -26.39 8.80 4.11
CA ASP A 291 -27.55 9.04 3.25
C ASP A 291 -28.03 7.77 2.53
N PHE A 292 -27.47 6.60 2.87
CA PHE A 292 -27.85 5.36 2.19
C PHE A 292 -29.16 4.80 2.73
N GLU A 293 -30.14 4.64 1.83
CA GLU A 293 -31.37 3.91 2.06
C GLU A 293 -31.63 2.88 0.95
N GLY A 294 -32.20 1.74 1.32
CA GLY A 294 -32.56 0.66 0.40
C GLY A 294 -32.08 -0.70 0.84
N GLU A 295 -32.06 -1.63 -0.11
CA GLU A 295 -31.59 -3.00 0.08
C GLU A 295 -30.07 -3.09 -0.11
N PHE A 296 -29.44 -3.92 0.71
CA PHE A 296 -28.00 -4.17 0.68
C PHE A 296 -27.67 -5.59 1.17
N GLU A 297 -26.45 -6.01 0.90
CA GLU A 297 -25.91 -7.30 1.29
C GLU A 297 -24.67 -7.08 2.16
N VAL A 298 -24.65 -7.65 3.36
CA VAL A 298 -23.44 -7.73 4.18
C VAL A 298 -22.70 -9.00 3.82
N ARG A 299 -21.43 -8.87 3.43
CA ARG A 299 -20.60 -9.97 2.94
C ARG A 299 -19.41 -10.18 3.87
N ALA A 300 -19.17 -11.44 4.25
CA ALA A 300 -17.92 -11.89 4.85
C ALA A 300 -17.01 -12.39 3.72
N ILE A 301 -15.89 -11.71 3.49
CA ILE A 301 -15.05 -11.90 2.31
C ILE A 301 -13.64 -12.26 2.75
N ASP A 302 -13.04 -13.25 2.10
CA ASP A 302 -11.62 -13.52 2.21
C ASP A 302 -10.82 -12.30 1.68
N PRO A 303 -9.99 -11.65 2.51
CA PRO A 303 -9.30 -10.43 2.12
C PRO A 303 -8.29 -10.65 0.98
N VAL A 304 -7.85 -11.89 0.79
CA VAL A 304 -6.83 -12.30 -0.17
C VAL A 304 -7.46 -12.86 -1.45
N THR A 305 -8.30 -13.89 -1.34
CA THR A 305 -8.89 -14.60 -2.49
C THR A 305 -10.13 -13.91 -3.04
N GLN A 306 -10.72 -12.97 -2.30
CA GLN A 306 -12.00 -12.30 -2.61
C GLN A 306 -13.19 -13.26 -2.65
N MET A 307 -13.03 -14.49 -2.17
CA MET A 307 -14.14 -15.42 -2.02
C MET A 307 -15.07 -14.94 -0.91
N THR A 308 -16.36 -14.86 -1.20
CA THR A 308 -17.38 -14.59 -0.19
C THR A 308 -17.66 -15.86 0.59
N TYR A 309 -17.34 -15.87 1.88
CA TYR A 309 -17.65 -16.96 2.80
C TYR A 309 -19.14 -17.05 3.10
N SER A 310 -19.78 -15.90 3.32
CA SER A 310 -21.19 -15.80 3.69
C SER A 310 -21.77 -14.44 3.38
N THR A 311 -23.09 -14.38 3.21
CA THR A 311 -23.82 -13.16 2.90
C THR A 311 -25.17 -13.15 3.62
N ILE A 312 -25.56 -11.99 4.12
CA ILE A 312 -26.93 -11.73 4.59
C ILE A 312 -27.51 -10.53 3.84
N LYS A 313 -28.78 -10.62 3.45
CA LYS A 313 -29.51 -9.53 2.81
C LYS A 313 -30.27 -8.75 3.86
N LEU A 314 -30.15 -7.43 3.84
CA LEU A 314 -30.80 -6.52 4.77
C LEU A 314 -31.35 -5.31 4.01
N LYS A 315 -32.23 -4.55 4.65
CA LYS A 315 -32.74 -3.27 4.14
C LYS A 315 -32.78 -2.21 5.23
N THR A 316 -32.68 -0.95 4.84
CA THR A 316 -32.86 0.16 5.76
C THR A 316 -34.33 0.36 6.11
N GLY A 317 -34.56 0.80 7.34
CA GLY A 317 -35.86 1.24 7.86
C GLY A 317 -35.60 2.28 8.95
N TYR A 318 -34.79 3.28 8.60
CA TYR A 318 -34.54 4.42 9.49
C TYR A 318 -35.84 5.19 9.67
N MET A 319 -36.15 5.56 10.90
CA MET A 319 -37.19 6.55 11.14
C MET A 319 -36.57 7.92 10.89
N GLU A 320 -37.26 8.75 10.11
CA GLU A 320 -36.91 10.18 9.95
C GLU A 320 -36.85 10.91 11.30
#